data_AF-A0A6J1BBV3-F1
#
_entry.id   AF-A0A6J1BBV3-F1
#
_cell.length_a   1.000
_cell.length_b   1.000
_cell.length_c   1.000
_cell.angle_alpha   90.00
_cell.angle_beta   90.00
_cell.angle_gamma   90.00
#
_symmetry.space_group_name_H-M   'P 1'
#
loop_
_entity.id
_entity.type
_entity.pdbx_description
1 polymer ?
#
loop_
_entity_poly.entity_id
_entity_poly.type
_entity_poly.pdbx_seq_one_letter_code
_entity_poly.pdbx_strand_id
1 'polypeptide(L)'
;MAGADKFGNVYFVRLPQDVSDEIEEDPTGGKIKWEQGRLNGAPNKVEEIVQFHIGDVVTSLQKASLIPGGGECVLYGTAMGSLGALLPFTSRDDVDFFSHLEMHMRQEHPPLCGRDHMAYRSAYFPVKDVIDGDLCEQFPTLPMDLQRKIADELDRTPGEILKKLEEVRNKII
;
A
#
# COMPACT_ATOMS: atom_id res chain seq x y z
N MET A 1 0.87 -4.39 -13.30
CA MET A 1 0.27 -3.08 -13.64
C MET A 1 -0.24 -2.44 -12.36
N ALA A 2 -0.04 -1.14 -12.18
CA ALA A 2 -0.73 -0.35 -11.16
C ALA A 2 -1.84 0.46 -11.85
N GLY A 3 -3.00 0.58 -11.21
CA GLY A 3 -4.15 1.30 -11.73
C GLY A 3 -4.95 1.95 -10.62
N ALA A 4 -5.86 2.82 -11.02
CA ALA A 4 -6.84 3.43 -10.14
C ALA A 4 -8.20 3.55 -10.82
N ASP A 5 -9.24 3.76 -10.02
CA ASP A 5 -10.61 3.88 -10.51
C ASP A 5 -11.30 5.18 -10.09
N LYS A 6 -12.46 5.43 -10.69
CA LYS A 6 -13.29 6.62 -10.43
C LYS A 6 -13.91 6.67 -9.03
N PHE A 7 -13.77 5.60 -8.25
CA PHE A 7 -14.29 5.50 -6.89
C PHE A 7 -13.21 5.76 -5.84
N GLY A 8 -11.98 6.10 -6.27
CA GLY A 8 -10.89 6.46 -5.39
C GLY A 8 -10.13 5.26 -4.83
N ASN A 9 -10.12 4.14 -5.55
CA ASN A 9 -9.27 3.00 -5.22
C ASN A 9 -7.98 3.03 -6.04
N VAL A 10 -6.91 2.53 -5.44
CA VAL A 10 -5.67 2.17 -6.12
C VAL A 10 -5.46 0.66 -5.98
N TYR A 11 -5.05 0.01 -7.07
CA TYR A 11 -4.87 -1.43 -7.12
C TYR A 11 -3.69 -1.83 -7.98
N PHE A 12 -3.06 -2.94 -7.62
CA PHE A 12 -1.94 -3.49 -8.37
C PHE A 12 -2.31 -4.92 -8.76
N VAL A 13 -2.13 -5.22 -10.05
CA VAL A 13 -2.34 -6.56 -10.59
C VAL A 13 -1.05 -7.11 -11.17
N ARG A 14 -0.85 -8.41 -11.00
CA ARG A 14 0.29 -9.15 -11.54
C ARG A 14 -0.20 -10.40 -12.27
N LEU A 15 0.53 -10.80 -13.29
CA LEU A 15 0.32 -12.11 -13.90
C LEU A 15 0.74 -13.21 -12.91
N PRO A 16 0.01 -14.33 -12.81
CA PRO A 16 0.51 -15.51 -12.12
C PRO A 16 1.92 -15.89 -12.60
N GLN A 17 2.77 -16.36 -11.69
CA GLN A 17 4.18 -16.62 -12.01
C GLN A 17 4.34 -17.72 -13.06
N ASP A 18 3.55 -18.78 -12.96
CA ASP A 18 3.50 -19.88 -13.91
C ASP A 18 3.16 -19.40 -15.34
N VAL A 19 2.15 -18.54 -15.47
CA VAL A 19 1.78 -17.97 -16.79
C VAL A 19 2.86 -17.01 -17.29
N SER A 20 3.54 -16.29 -16.40
CA SER A 20 4.67 -15.43 -16.77
C SER A 20 5.83 -16.25 -17.33
N ASP A 21 6.19 -17.34 -16.65
CA ASP A 21 7.28 -18.23 -17.04
C ASP A 21 6.97 -18.89 -18.39
N GLU A 22 5.72 -19.34 -18.61
CA GLU A 22 5.29 -19.91 -19.90
C GLU A 22 5.41 -18.92 -21.07
N ILE A 23 5.10 -17.63 -20.85
CA ILE A 23 5.23 -16.58 -21.87
C ILE A 23 6.70 -16.29 -22.17
N GLU A 24 7.58 -16.34 -21.16
CA GLU A 24 9.01 -16.18 -21.35
C GLU A 24 9.61 -17.34 -22.17
N GLU A 25 9.12 -18.57 -21.97
CA GLU A 25 9.51 -19.74 -22.75
C GLU A 25 8.97 -19.75 -24.20
N ASP A 26 7.77 -19.20 -24.43
CA ASP A 26 7.18 -19.03 -25.77
C ASP A 26 6.73 -17.58 -26.03
N PRO A 27 7.68 -16.68 -26.38
CA PRO A 27 7.39 -15.27 -26.64
C PRO A 27 6.45 -15.04 -27.83
N THR A 28 6.29 -16.04 -28.71
CA THR A 28 5.37 -15.96 -29.85
C THR A 28 3.93 -16.17 -29.44
N GLY A 29 3.68 -16.65 -28.21
CA GLY A 29 2.37 -16.97 -27.67
C GLY A 29 1.68 -18.10 -28.42
N GLY A 30 2.43 -18.96 -29.12
CA GLY A 30 1.90 -20.03 -29.95
C GLY A 30 1.07 -21.04 -29.15
N LYS A 31 1.52 -21.36 -27.93
CA LYS A 31 0.78 -22.23 -27.00
C LYS A 31 -0.50 -21.57 -26.48
N ILE A 32 -0.43 -20.29 -26.11
CA ILE A 32 -1.53 -19.54 -25.45
C ILE A 32 -2.61 -19.11 -26.45
N LYS A 33 -2.24 -18.88 -27.72
CA LYS A 33 -3.15 -18.37 -28.77
C LYS A 33 -4.38 -19.25 -28.99
N TRP A 34 -4.29 -20.55 -28.70
CA TRP A 34 -5.35 -21.52 -28.93
C TRP A 34 -6.06 -21.97 -27.65
N GLU A 35 -5.73 -21.36 -26.51
CA GLU A 35 -6.39 -21.68 -25.24
C GLU A 35 -7.85 -21.25 -25.26
N GLN A 36 -8.70 -22.15 -24.74
CA GLN A 36 -10.12 -21.88 -24.61
C GLN A 36 -10.34 -20.82 -23.52
N GLY A 37 -11.16 -19.82 -23.83
CA GLY A 37 -11.51 -18.77 -22.88
C GLY A 37 -12.10 -19.33 -21.58
N ARG A 38 -11.75 -18.70 -20.45
CA ARG A 38 -12.21 -19.07 -19.11
C ARG A 38 -13.09 -17.96 -18.54
N LEU A 39 -14.22 -18.34 -17.95
CA LEU A 39 -15.19 -17.42 -17.32
C LEU A 39 -15.62 -16.29 -18.27
N ASN A 40 -16.06 -16.65 -19.49
CA ASN A 40 -16.49 -15.71 -20.54
C ASN A 40 -15.45 -14.63 -20.90
N GLY A 41 -14.16 -14.93 -20.79
CA GLY A 41 -13.09 -14.01 -21.15
C GLY A 41 -11.78 -14.71 -21.48
N ALA A 42 -10.68 -13.97 -21.36
CA ALA A 42 -9.34 -14.50 -21.60
C ALA A 42 -9.04 -15.75 -20.74
N PRO A 43 -8.26 -16.70 -21.25
CA PRO A 43 -7.92 -17.95 -20.55
C PRO A 43 -7.20 -17.66 -19.22
N ASN A 44 -6.23 -16.76 -19.26
CA ASN A 44 -5.40 -16.37 -18.13
C ASN A 44 -5.97 -15.15 -17.41
N LYS A 45 -5.97 -15.19 -16.08
CA LYS A 45 -6.44 -14.10 -15.21
C LYS A 45 -5.26 -13.53 -14.44
N VAL A 46 -5.30 -12.23 -14.19
CA VAL A 46 -4.33 -11.57 -13.33
C VAL A 46 -4.74 -11.71 -11.87
N GLU A 47 -3.75 -11.68 -11.00
CA GLU A 47 -3.93 -11.65 -9.55
C GLU A 47 -3.88 -10.21 -9.05
N GLU A 48 -4.82 -9.87 -8.18
CA GLU A 48 -4.80 -8.62 -7.44
C GLU A 48 -3.85 -8.77 -6.25
N ILE A 49 -2.76 -8.02 -6.24
CA ILE A 49 -1.73 -8.08 -5.19
C ILE A 49 -1.82 -6.90 -4.22
N VAL A 50 -2.40 -5.78 -4.63
CA VAL A 50 -2.62 -4.61 -3.77
C VAL A 50 -4.03 -4.09 -3.99
N GLN A 51 -4.71 -3.77 -2.90
CA GLN A 51 -6.01 -3.08 -2.89
C GLN A 51 -6.02 -2.06 -1.76
N PHE A 52 -6.34 -0.81 -2.08
CA PHE A 52 -6.42 0.26 -1.07
C PHE A 52 -7.37 1.37 -1.50
N HIS A 53 -8.27 1.77 -0.60
CA HIS A 53 -9.14 2.92 -0.81
C HIS A 53 -8.47 4.21 -0.32
N ILE A 54 -8.14 5.10 -1.26
CA ILE A 54 -7.56 6.42 -0.99
C ILE A 54 -8.61 7.36 -0.40
N GLY A 55 -9.82 7.32 -0.96
CA GLY A 55 -10.93 8.22 -0.61
C GLY A 55 -11.13 9.40 -1.55
N ASP A 56 -10.25 9.54 -2.55
CA ASP A 56 -10.38 10.51 -3.63
C ASP A 56 -9.95 9.89 -4.96
N VAL A 57 -10.50 10.40 -6.05
CA VAL A 57 -10.26 9.92 -7.41
C VAL A 57 -8.81 10.18 -7.79
N VAL A 58 -8.03 9.13 -7.95
CA VAL A 58 -6.66 9.22 -8.44
C VAL A 58 -6.68 9.50 -9.94
N THR A 59 -6.08 10.62 -10.33
CA THR A 59 -6.04 11.10 -11.73
C THR A 59 -4.72 10.81 -12.42
N SER A 60 -3.66 10.56 -11.65
CA SER A 60 -2.34 10.21 -12.18
C SER A 60 -1.63 9.22 -11.25
N LEU A 61 -0.90 8.29 -11.85
CA LEU A 61 -0.01 7.35 -11.17
C LEU A 61 1.32 7.34 -11.91
N GLN A 62 2.42 7.55 -11.19
CA GLN A 62 3.75 7.57 -11.78
C GLN A 62 4.76 6.91 -10.87
N LYS A 63 5.44 5.88 -11.39
CA LYS A 63 6.64 5.34 -10.74
C LYS A 63 7.80 6.32 -10.96
N ALA A 64 8.39 6.81 -9.88
CA ALA A 64 9.48 7.78 -9.92
C ALA A 64 10.36 7.70 -8.67
N SER A 65 11.54 8.31 -8.75
CA SER A 65 12.37 8.66 -7.61
C SER A 65 12.39 10.17 -7.47
N LEU A 66 12.09 10.69 -6.27
CA LEU A 66 12.04 12.13 -6.00
C LEU A 66 13.40 12.71 -5.59
N ILE A 67 14.32 11.85 -5.13
CA ILE A 67 15.64 12.22 -4.65
C ILE A 67 16.69 11.55 -5.54
N PRO A 68 17.74 12.26 -6.01
CA PRO A 68 18.83 11.62 -6.74
C PRO A 68 19.47 10.48 -5.94
N GLY A 69 19.41 9.26 -6.48
CA GLY A 69 19.91 8.06 -5.80
C GLY A 69 18.98 7.48 -4.72
N GLY A 70 17.79 8.06 -4.53
CA GLY A 70 16.75 7.55 -3.65
C GLY A 70 15.98 6.36 -4.25
N GLY A 71 15.25 5.66 -3.40
CA GLY A 71 14.40 4.54 -3.81
C GLY A 71 13.25 4.99 -4.73
N GLU A 72 12.75 4.06 -5.54
CA GLU A 72 11.57 4.30 -6.36
C GLU A 72 10.29 4.10 -5.55
N CYS A 73 9.32 4.98 -5.75
CA CYS A 73 7.97 4.87 -5.21
C CYS A 73 6.94 5.10 -6.32
N VAL A 74 5.67 4.78 -6.05
CA VAL A 74 4.57 5.14 -6.94
C VAL A 74 3.91 6.39 -6.39
N LEU A 75 4.11 7.51 -7.07
CA LEU A 75 3.45 8.78 -6.79
C LEU A 75 2.05 8.78 -7.40
N TYR A 76 1.10 9.38 -6.70
CA TYR A 76 -0.24 9.59 -7.22
C TYR A 76 -0.73 11.01 -6.95
N GLY A 77 -1.48 11.53 -7.91
CA GLY A 77 -2.24 12.78 -7.77
C GLY A 77 -3.73 12.49 -7.82
N THR A 78 -4.50 13.25 -7.07
CA THR A 78 -5.95 13.08 -6.93
C THR A 78 -6.73 14.30 -7.43
N ALA A 79 -8.02 14.11 -7.72
CA ALA A 79 -8.88 15.14 -8.29
C ALA A 79 -9.08 16.35 -7.36
N MET A 80 -9.08 16.14 -6.03
CA MET A 80 -9.19 17.23 -5.03
C MET A 80 -7.83 17.85 -4.68
N GLY A 81 -6.75 17.45 -5.36
CA GLY A 81 -5.44 18.09 -5.27
C GLY A 81 -4.47 17.47 -4.26
N SER A 82 -4.81 16.36 -3.61
CA SER A 82 -3.84 15.62 -2.79
C SER A 82 -2.80 14.93 -3.67
N LEU A 83 -1.54 14.99 -3.21
CA LEU A 83 -0.42 14.20 -3.73
C LEU A 83 -0.05 13.17 -2.67
N GLY A 84 0.15 11.93 -3.06
CA GLY A 84 0.61 10.88 -2.16
C GLY A 84 1.59 9.93 -2.83
N ALA A 85 2.12 9.01 -2.04
CA ALA A 85 3.11 8.04 -2.47
C ALA A 85 2.81 6.66 -1.88
N LEU A 86 3.04 5.61 -2.68
CA LEU A 86 3.11 4.23 -2.23
C LEU A 86 4.58 3.80 -2.27
N LEU A 87 5.15 3.58 -1.09
CA LEU A 87 6.55 3.19 -0.92
C LEU A 87 6.63 1.69 -0.62
N PRO A 88 7.39 0.90 -1.41
CA PRO A 88 7.62 -0.51 -1.11
C PRO A 88 8.56 -0.66 0.10
N PHE A 89 8.20 -1.55 1.02
CA PHE A 89 9.10 -1.97 2.09
C PHE A 89 10.23 -2.84 1.56
N THR A 90 11.43 -2.67 2.13
CA THR A 90 12.64 -3.41 1.76
C THR A 90 12.91 -4.62 2.65
N SER A 91 12.28 -4.69 3.82
CA SER A 91 12.47 -5.78 4.78
C SER A 91 11.12 -6.26 5.32
N ARG A 92 11.04 -7.55 5.66
CA ARG A 92 9.85 -8.12 6.30
C ARG A 92 9.64 -7.53 7.69
N ASP A 93 10.74 -7.29 8.41
CA ASP A 93 10.73 -6.67 9.74
C ASP A 93 10.07 -5.28 9.73
N ASP A 94 10.26 -4.50 8.66
CA ASP A 94 9.57 -3.21 8.50
C ASP A 94 8.07 -3.39 8.26
N VAL A 95 7.69 -4.35 7.42
CA VAL A 95 6.27 -4.68 7.19
C VAL A 95 5.60 -5.07 8.50
N ASP A 96 6.21 -5.98 9.24
CA ASP A 96 5.65 -6.46 10.51
C ASP A 96 5.59 -5.30 11.53
N PHE A 97 6.65 -4.50 11.66
CA PHE A 97 6.65 -3.33 12.55
C PHE A 97 5.52 -2.33 12.23
N PHE A 98 5.40 -1.91 10.97
CA PHE A 98 4.41 -0.91 10.57
C PHE A 98 2.98 -1.47 10.59
N SER A 99 2.79 -2.76 10.34
CA SER A 99 1.50 -3.43 10.49
C SER A 99 1.02 -3.40 11.95
N HIS A 100 1.92 -3.69 12.90
CA HIS A 100 1.58 -3.62 14.32
C HIS A 100 1.36 -2.18 14.78
N LEU A 101 2.20 -1.24 14.35
CA LEU A 101 2.01 0.18 14.65
C LEU A 101 0.64 0.68 14.16
N GLU A 102 0.26 0.38 12.92
CA GLU A 102 -1.06 0.73 12.38
C GLU A 102 -2.18 0.10 13.21
N MET A 103 -2.05 -1.18 13.59
CA MET A 103 -3.02 -1.86 14.44
C MET A 103 -3.22 -1.13 15.78
N HIS A 104 -2.15 -0.69 16.45
CA HIS A 104 -2.24 0.08 17.69
C HIS A 104 -2.86 1.46 17.46
N MET A 105 -2.43 2.16 16.41
CA MET A 105 -2.95 3.49 16.06
C MET A 105 -4.45 3.46 15.75
N ARG A 106 -4.97 2.39 15.14
CA ARG A 106 -6.40 2.22 14.90
C ARG A 106 -7.22 2.15 16.20
N GLN A 107 -6.64 1.60 17.27
CA GLN A 107 -7.31 1.44 18.56
C GLN A 107 -7.19 2.70 19.43
N GLU A 108 -6.00 3.26 19.49
CA GLU A 108 -5.65 4.37 20.39
C GLU A 108 -5.92 5.75 19.77
N HIS A 109 -6.03 5.83 18.44
CA HIS A 109 -6.33 7.06 17.69
C HIS A 109 -7.41 6.82 16.61
N PRO A 110 -8.64 6.45 17.00
CA PRO A 110 -9.71 6.16 16.04
C PRO A 110 -10.09 7.40 15.22
N PRO A 111 -10.58 7.24 13.98
CA PRO A 111 -10.99 8.36 13.15
C PRO A 111 -12.03 9.26 13.83
N LEU A 112 -11.81 10.57 13.79
CA LEU A 112 -12.62 11.59 14.50
C LEU A 112 -14.12 11.51 14.21
N CYS A 113 -14.49 11.17 12.98
CA CYS A 113 -15.90 11.11 12.55
C CYS A 113 -16.58 9.77 12.90
N GLY A 114 -15.98 8.94 13.76
CA GLY A 114 -16.55 7.66 14.20
C GLY A 114 -16.57 6.56 13.14
N ARG A 115 -15.87 6.75 12.02
CA ARG A 115 -15.71 5.73 10.99
C ARG A 115 -14.63 4.73 11.42
N ASP A 116 -14.87 3.43 11.27
CA ASP A 116 -13.79 2.45 11.43
C ASP A 116 -12.77 2.59 10.29
N HIS A 117 -11.49 2.65 10.64
CA HIS A 117 -10.40 2.87 9.71
C HIS A 117 -10.27 1.75 8.66
N MET A 118 -10.38 0.49 9.06
CA MET A 118 -10.26 -0.64 8.13
C MET A 118 -11.45 -0.72 7.20
N ALA A 119 -12.66 -0.46 7.70
CA ALA A 119 -13.87 -0.36 6.89
C ALA A 119 -13.80 0.82 5.90
N TYR A 120 -13.11 1.92 6.25
CA TYR A 120 -12.86 3.01 5.32
C TYR A 120 -11.85 2.62 4.24
N ARG A 121 -10.67 2.10 4.61
CA ARG A 121 -9.65 1.65 3.65
C ARG A 121 -10.10 0.46 2.80
N SER A 122 -11.14 -0.26 3.25
CA SER A 122 -11.80 -1.35 2.55
C SER A 122 -13.18 -0.99 1.97
N ALA A 123 -13.44 0.28 1.64
CA ALA A 123 -14.78 0.74 1.27
C ALA A 123 -15.42 -0.03 0.10
N TYR A 124 -14.62 -0.46 -0.87
CA TYR A 124 -15.08 -1.21 -2.05
C TYR A 124 -14.47 -2.61 -2.13
N PHE A 125 -13.17 -2.72 -1.90
CA PHE A 125 -12.42 -3.97 -1.89
C PHE A 125 -11.68 -4.08 -0.56
N PRO A 126 -11.56 -5.28 0.05
CA PRO A 126 -10.76 -5.47 1.25
C PRO A 126 -9.33 -4.97 1.03
N VAL A 127 -8.81 -4.22 2.01
CA VAL A 127 -7.42 -3.78 1.98
C VAL A 127 -6.50 -4.99 1.82
N LYS A 128 -5.50 -4.86 0.95
CA LYS A 128 -4.52 -5.91 0.69
C LYS A 128 -3.14 -5.32 0.51
N ASP A 129 -2.20 -5.79 1.33
CA ASP A 129 -0.77 -5.50 1.27
C ASP A 129 -0.40 -3.99 1.25
N VAL A 130 -1.15 -3.17 2.00
CA VAL A 130 -0.87 -1.74 2.22
C VAL A 130 -1.09 -1.40 3.69
N ILE A 131 -0.15 -0.62 4.24
CA ILE A 131 -0.23 -0.01 5.57
C ILE A 131 -0.49 1.49 5.39
N ASP A 132 -1.43 2.05 6.15
CA ASP A 132 -1.75 3.47 6.11
C ASP A 132 -0.71 4.31 6.86
N GLY A 133 0.27 4.82 6.10
CA GLY A 133 1.31 5.71 6.62
C GLY A 133 0.76 6.96 7.29
N ASP A 134 -0.34 7.55 6.77
CA ASP A 134 -0.93 8.77 7.33
C ASP A 134 -1.49 8.54 8.73
N LEU A 135 -1.98 7.32 9.01
CA LEU A 135 -2.40 6.93 10.35
C LEU A 135 -1.19 6.73 11.26
N CYS A 136 -0.16 6.02 10.79
CA CYS A 136 1.06 5.78 11.56
C CYS A 136 1.78 7.09 11.93
N GLU A 137 1.78 8.08 11.04
CA GLU A 137 2.39 9.40 11.27
C GLU A 137 1.65 10.25 12.31
N GLN A 138 0.47 9.83 12.77
CA GLN A 138 -0.23 10.46 13.89
C GLN A 138 0.29 9.98 15.26
N PHE A 139 1.18 8.98 15.32
CA PHE A 139 1.78 8.52 16.58
C PHE A 139 2.32 9.66 17.49
N PRO A 140 3.01 10.70 16.99
CA PRO A 140 3.52 11.78 17.83
C PRO A 140 2.42 12.64 18.48
N THR A 141 1.18 12.61 17.98
CA THR A 141 0.06 13.40 18.53
C THR A 141 -0.57 12.73 19.76
N LEU A 142 -0.27 11.45 20.00
CA LEU A 142 -0.74 10.72 21.17
C LEU A 142 -0.15 11.30 22.46
N PRO A 143 -0.87 11.24 23.58
CA PRO A 143 -0.30 11.46 24.90
C PRO A 143 0.93 10.57 25.14
N MET A 144 1.94 11.10 25.84
CA MET A 144 3.21 10.39 26.08
C MET A 144 3.05 9.01 26.73
N ASP A 145 2.04 8.83 27.58
CA ASP A 145 1.77 7.55 28.24
C ASP A 145 1.29 6.48 27.23
N LEU A 146 0.48 6.88 26.24
CA LEU A 146 0.08 5.99 25.15
C LEU A 146 1.23 5.70 24.19
N GLN A 147 2.05 6.72 23.87
CA GLN A 147 3.25 6.50 23.07
C GLN A 147 4.19 5.46 23.71
N ARG A 148 4.39 5.55 25.03
CA ARG A 148 5.20 4.57 25.78
C ARG A 148 4.57 3.18 25.76
N LYS A 149 3.26 3.08 26.03
CA LYS A 149 2.53 1.81 26.00
C LYS A 149 2.70 1.09 24.66
N ILE A 150 2.45 1.79 23.55
CA ILE A 150 2.60 1.22 22.20
C ILE A 150 4.06 0.85 21.92
N ALA A 151 5.00 1.70 22.34
CA ALA A 151 6.41 1.43 22.14
C ALA A 151 6.88 0.16 22.89
N ASP A 152 6.43 0.00 24.14
CA ASP A 152 6.71 -1.20 24.94
C ASP A 152 6.12 -2.46 24.28
N GLU A 153 4.90 -2.38 23.75
CA GLU A 153 4.25 -3.49 23.00
C GLU A 153 4.97 -3.84 21.69
N LEU A 154 5.73 -2.89 21.13
CA LEU A 154 6.57 -3.07 19.93
C LEU A 154 8.04 -3.40 20.25
N ASP A 155 8.39 -3.60 21.52
CA ASP A 155 9.77 -3.78 22.00
C ASP A 155 10.71 -2.63 21.53
N ARG A 156 10.23 -1.39 21.60
CA ARG A 156 10.93 -0.17 21.16
C ARG A 156 10.74 0.96 22.16
N THR A 157 11.45 2.05 21.94
CA THR A 157 11.18 3.34 22.60
C THR A 157 10.38 4.26 21.68
N PRO A 158 9.61 5.24 22.23
CA PRO A 158 8.93 6.23 21.39
C PRO A 158 9.88 6.96 20.43
N GLY A 159 11.11 7.26 20.88
CA GLY A 159 12.13 7.89 20.04
C GLY A 159 12.56 7.03 18.85
N GLU A 160 12.65 5.71 19.01
CA GLU A 160 12.96 4.79 17.92
C GLU A 160 11.82 4.69 16.91
N ILE A 161 10.57 4.70 17.36
CA ILE A 161 9.39 4.72 16.48
C ILE A 161 9.37 6.01 15.65
N LEU A 162 9.56 7.16 16.31
CA LEU A 162 9.62 8.46 15.65
C LEU A 162 10.74 8.52 14.61
N LYS A 163 11.93 8.05 14.97
CA LYS A 163 13.06 7.95 14.06
C LYS A 163 12.74 7.07 12.85
N LYS A 164 12.09 5.92 13.06
CA LYS A 164 11.74 4.99 11.97
C LYS A 164 10.66 5.56 11.05
N LEU A 165 9.68 6.29 11.58
CA LEU A 165 8.69 7.04 10.79
C LEU A 165 9.38 8.09 9.90
N GLU A 166 10.29 8.87 10.48
CA GLU A 166 11.07 9.89 9.76
C GLU A 166 11.97 9.28 8.68
N GLU A 167 12.66 8.17 8.97
CA GLU A 167 13.50 7.45 8.00
C GLU A 167 12.70 6.97 6.79
N VAL A 168 11.46 6.50 6.99
CA VAL A 168 10.58 6.08 5.89
C VAL A 168 10.12 7.29 5.07
N ARG A 169 9.77 8.39 5.71
CA ARG A 169 9.39 9.64 5.02
C ARG A 169 10.55 10.18 4.18
N ASN A 170 11.76 10.18 4.71
CA ASN A 170 12.96 10.67 4.04
C ASN A 170 13.42 9.78 2.86
N LYS A 171 12.84 8.57 2.71
CA LYS A 171 13.02 7.77 1.47
C LYS A 171 12.16 8.29 0.32
N ILE A 172 11.13 9.09 0.63
CA ILE A 172 10.21 9.68 -0.35
C ILE A 172 10.62 11.12 -0.67
N ILE A 173 10.92 11.96 0.34
CA ILE A 173 11.20 13.40 0.18
C ILE A 173 12.56 13.83 0.72
#